data_AF-A0A968NRK5-F1
#
_entry.id   AF-A0A968NRK5-F1
#
_cell.length_a   1.000
_cell.length_b   1.000
_cell.length_c   1.000
_cell.angle_alpha   90.00
_cell.angle_beta   90.00
_cell.angle_gamma   90.00
#
_symmetry.space_group_name_H-M   'P 1'
#
loop_
_entity.id
_entity.type
_entity.pdbx_description
1 polymer ?
#
loop_
_entity_poly.entity_id
_entity_poly.type
_entity_poly.pdbx_seq_one_letter_code
_entity_poly.pdbx_strand_id
1 'polypeptide(L)'
;MAVKSNVELRQSLELALSQPKSQIETLISLSAADEATVIDRLQRLRDVQPALQTLCRSIGWSEVPLDLAWQLWLPLAIELIEQRDRMGRAIVQGILGGQGTGKTTLALMVSRILQQFGLSVARLSIDDLYKTYRDRQILQQHDSRLRWRGAPGTHDVELGWKRSRSCAGKIGTAAAL
;
A
#
# COMPACT_ATOMS: atom_id res chain seq x y z
N MET A 1 -17.83 -6.28 22.44
CA MET A 1 -17.59 -5.43 21.25
C MET A 1 -17.86 -6.29 20.03
N ALA A 2 -18.97 -6.06 19.33
CA ALA A 2 -19.33 -6.88 18.17
C ALA A 2 -18.30 -6.61 17.06
N VAL A 3 -17.59 -7.66 16.63
CA VAL A 3 -16.91 -7.66 15.33
C VAL A 3 -18.03 -7.63 14.29
N LYS A 4 -18.45 -6.42 13.91
CA LYS A 4 -19.48 -6.24 12.87
C LYS A 4 -18.94 -6.81 11.56
N SER A 5 -19.80 -7.47 10.80
CA SER A 5 -19.35 -8.27 9.65
C SER A 5 -18.77 -7.38 8.54
N ASN A 6 -17.67 -7.79 7.89
CA ASN A 6 -17.12 -7.07 6.73
C ASN A 6 -18.14 -6.91 5.60
N VAL A 7 -19.16 -7.77 5.56
CA VAL A 7 -20.28 -7.69 4.60
C VAL A 7 -21.14 -6.44 4.84
N GLU A 8 -21.54 -6.18 6.09
CA GLU A 8 -22.33 -5.00 6.46
C GLU A 8 -21.57 -3.70 6.15
N LEU A 9 -20.28 -3.65 6.53
CA LEU A 9 -19.45 -2.48 6.23
C LEU A 9 -19.39 -2.21 4.73
N ARG A 10 -19.17 -3.25 3.93
CA ARG A 10 -19.07 -3.11 2.49
C ARG A 10 -20.38 -2.59 1.88
N GLN A 11 -21.53 -3.14 2.27
CA GLN A 11 -22.84 -2.65 1.79
C GLN A 11 -23.07 -1.18 2.18
N SER A 12 -22.77 -0.81 3.43
CA SER A 12 -22.88 0.59 3.86
C SER A 12 -21.97 1.53 3.07
N LEU A 13 -20.75 1.10 2.72
CA LEU A 13 -19.84 1.90 1.90
C LEU A 13 -20.33 2.07 0.46
N GLU A 14 -20.87 1.02 -0.16
CA GLU A 14 -21.46 1.09 -1.50
C GLU A 14 -22.64 2.09 -1.53
N LEU A 15 -23.52 2.03 -0.53
CA LEU A 15 -24.59 3.01 -0.36
C LEU A 15 -24.03 4.41 -0.09
N ALA A 16 -23.04 4.56 0.79
CA ALA A 16 -22.48 5.88 1.16
C ALA A 16 -21.79 6.58 -0.03
N LEU A 17 -21.20 5.83 -0.95
CA LEU A 17 -20.59 6.37 -2.16
C LEU A 17 -21.63 7.02 -3.07
N SER A 18 -22.85 6.45 -3.14
CA SER A 18 -23.98 6.98 -3.94
C SER A 18 -24.88 7.97 -3.18
N GLN A 19 -25.06 7.77 -1.87
CA GLN A 19 -25.94 8.54 -0.99
C GLN A 19 -25.22 8.81 0.37
N PRO A 20 -24.33 9.81 0.45
CA PRO A 20 -23.43 9.96 1.60
C PRO A 20 -24.12 10.21 2.94
N LYS A 21 -25.20 11.02 2.96
CA LYS A 21 -25.80 11.47 4.22
C LYS A 21 -26.52 10.35 4.99
N SER A 22 -27.00 9.30 4.33
CA SER A 22 -27.84 8.28 4.95
C SER A 22 -27.08 7.16 5.67
N GLN A 23 -25.74 7.11 5.52
CA GLN A 23 -24.92 6.01 6.03
C GLN A 23 -23.85 6.44 7.05
N ILE A 24 -23.76 7.73 7.39
CA ILE A 24 -22.72 8.26 8.29
C ILE A 24 -22.82 7.61 9.68
N GLU A 25 -24.00 7.59 10.29
CA GLU A 25 -24.21 6.97 11.61
C GLU A 25 -23.83 5.48 11.62
N THR A 26 -24.19 4.76 10.57
CA THR A 26 -23.85 3.35 10.39
C THR A 26 -22.33 3.18 10.32
N LEU A 27 -21.63 3.98 9.52
CA LEU A 27 -20.17 3.92 9.35
C LEU A 27 -19.41 4.32 10.63
N ILE A 28 -19.89 5.32 11.38
CA ILE A 28 -19.36 5.67 12.72
C ILE A 28 -19.42 4.44 13.63
N SER A 29 -20.59 3.81 13.68
CA SER A 29 -20.81 2.63 14.52
C SER A 29 -19.93 1.43 14.12
N LEU A 30 -19.45 1.38 12.88
CA LEU A 30 -18.65 0.30 12.30
C LEU A 30 -17.14 0.56 12.39
N SER A 31 -16.69 1.81 12.50
CA SER A 31 -15.29 2.21 12.36
C SER A 31 -14.62 2.72 13.64
N ALA A 32 -15.37 2.87 14.73
CA ALA A 32 -14.88 3.44 16.00
C ALA A 32 -14.20 4.82 15.86
N ALA A 33 -14.52 5.55 14.78
CA ALA A 33 -14.06 6.90 14.49
C ALA A 33 -15.18 7.91 14.73
N ASP A 34 -14.82 9.16 15.02
CA ASP A 34 -15.78 10.25 15.12
C ASP A 34 -16.38 10.63 13.76
N GLU A 35 -17.48 11.37 13.78
CA GLU A 35 -18.22 11.77 12.59
C GLU A 35 -17.38 12.55 11.58
N ALA A 36 -16.55 13.50 12.05
CA ALA A 36 -15.74 14.33 11.17
C ALA A 36 -14.69 13.46 10.44
N THR A 37 -14.06 12.53 11.15
CA THR A 37 -13.13 11.55 10.57
C THR A 37 -13.82 10.66 9.53
N VAL A 38 -15.03 10.18 9.80
CA VAL A 38 -15.80 9.34 8.86
C VAL A 38 -16.16 10.13 7.60
N ILE A 39 -16.60 11.38 7.73
CA ILE A 39 -16.96 12.24 6.61
C ILE A 39 -15.74 12.54 5.72
N ASP A 40 -14.60 12.92 6.32
CA ASP A 40 -13.35 13.18 5.58
C ASP A 40 -12.88 11.91 4.84
N ARG A 41 -12.87 10.75 5.52
CA ARG A 41 -12.49 9.48 4.91
C ARG A 41 -13.42 9.07 3.78
N LEU A 42 -14.73 9.27 3.92
CA LEU A 42 -15.69 8.95 2.87
C LEU A 42 -15.49 9.84 1.64
N GLN A 43 -15.22 11.12 1.85
CA GLN A 43 -14.90 12.04 0.75
C GLN A 43 -13.64 11.60 0.02
N ARG A 44 -12.55 11.34 0.76
CA ARG A 44 -11.30 10.84 0.18
C ARG A 44 -11.48 9.50 -0.54
N LEU A 45 -12.26 8.58 0.01
CA LEU A 45 -12.57 7.31 -0.63
C LEU A 45 -13.26 7.54 -1.97
N ARG A 46 -14.25 8.44 -2.02
CA ARG A 46 -14.95 8.81 -3.26
C ARG A 46 -13.98 9.34 -4.31
N ASP A 47 -13.02 10.18 -3.92
CA ASP A 47 -12.05 10.77 -4.84
C ASP A 47 -11.11 9.72 -5.46
N VAL A 48 -10.72 8.70 -4.68
CA VAL A 48 -9.77 7.67 -5.14
C VAL A 48 -10.43 6.43 -5.74
N GLN A 49 -11.73 6.22 -5.49
CA GLN A 49 -12.44 5.02 -5.93
C GLN A 49 -12.36 4.76 -7.44
N PRO A 50 -12.51 5.76 -8.34
CA PRO A 50 -12.44 5.50 -9.79
C PRO A 50 -11.05 5.02 -10.24
N ALA A 51 -10.01 5.58 -9.64
CA ALA A 51 -8.62 5.20 -9.87
C ALA A 51 -8.32 3.77 -9.37
N LEU A 52 -8.82 3.42 -8.19
CA LEU A 52 -8.74 2.07 -7.66
C LEU A 52 -9.52 1.08 -8.52
N GLN A 53 -10.71 1.45 -9.01
CA GLN A 53 -11.53 0.60 -9.86
C GLN A 53 -10.83 0.31 -11.19
N THR A 54 -10.17 1.31 -11.78
CA THR A 54 -9.37 1.15 -13.01
C THR A 54 -8.19 0.21 -12.78
N LEU A 55 -7.50 0.39 -11.66
CA LEU A 55 -6.39 -0.49 -11.27
C LEU A 55 -6.86 -1.92 -11.01
N CYS A 56 -7.95 -2.12 -10.27
CA CYS A 56 -8.54 -3.43 -9.99
C CYS A 56 -8.84 -4.17 -11.30
N ARG A 57 -9.46 -3.50 -12.28
CA ARG A 57 -9.72 -4.10 -13.61
C ARG A 57 -8.43 -4.50 -14.32
N SER A 58 -7.37 -3.70 -14.23
CA SER A 58 -6.08 -4.01 -14.87
C SER A 58 -5.39 -5.25 -14.29
N ILE A 59 -5.69 -5.61 -13.05
CA ILE A 59 -5.17 -6.81 -12.38
C ILE A 59 -6.19 -7.97 -12.36
N GLY A 60 -7.29 -7.85 -13.12
CA GLY A 60 -8.31 -8.89 -13.27
C GLY A 60 -9.38 -8.94 -12.19
N TRP A 61 -9.49 -7.92 -11.34
CA TRP A 61 -10.54 -7.83 -10.33
C TRP A 61 -11.75 -7.06 -10.88
N SER A 62 -12.95 -7.56 -10.61
CA SER A 62 -14.21 -6.94 -11.07
C SER A 62 -14.48 -5.61 -10.36
N GLU A 63 -14.16 -5.52 -9.08
CA GLU A 63 -14.55 -4.44 -8.18
C GLU A 63 -13.46 -4.11 -7.16
N VAL A 64 -13.56 -2.93 -6.56
CA VAL A 64 -12.70 -2.53 -5.44
C VAL A 64 -13.21 -3.21 -4.17
N PRO A 65 -12.37 -3.92 -3.39
CA PRO A 65 -12.76 -4.38 -2.06
C PRO A 65 -12.82 -3.18 -1.11
N LEU A 66 -14.02 -2.59 -0.99
CA LEU A 66 -14.23 -1.34 -0.26
C LEU A 66 -13.97 -1.48 1.24
N ASP A 67 -14.18 -2.66 1.80
CA ASP A 67 -13.82 -2.99 3.18
C ASP A 67 -12.30 -2.85 3.42
N LEU A 68 -11.46 -3.43 2.54
CA LEU A 68 -10.01 -3.28 2.63
C LEU A 68 -9.55 -1.86 2.33
N ALA A 69 -10.17 -1.21 1.34
CA ALA A 69 -9.88 0.18 1.02
C ALA A 69 -10.16 1.10 2.23
N TRP A 70 -11.27 0.88 2.92
CA TRP A 70 -11.70 1.65 4.09
C TRP A 70 -10.90 1.34 5.34
N GLN A 71 -10.68 0.06 5.66
CA GLN A 71 -10.05 -0.36 6.91
C GLN A 71 -8.52 -0.23 6.87
N LEU A 72 -7.90 -0.38 5.71
CA LEU A 72 -6.44 -0.50 5.60
C LEU A 72 -5.81 0.46 4.60
N TRP A 73 -6.19 0.41 3.32
CA TRP A 73 -5.41 1.09 2.27
C TRP A 73 -5.49 2.60 2.35
N LEU A 74 -6.70 3.16 2.52
CA LEU A 74 -6.89 4.60 2.63
C LEU A 74 -6.34 5.16 3.95
N PRO A 75 -6.60 4.56 5.13
CA PRO A 75 -5.98 5.01 6.38
C PRO A 75 -4.44 5.02 6.31
N LEU A 76 -3.83 3.96 5.78
CA LEU A 76 -2.38 3.90 5.63
C LEU A 76 -1.86 4.98 4.68
N ALA A 77 -2.55 5.24 3.56
CA ALA A 77 -2.16 6.31 2.65
C ALA A 77 -2.24 7.70 3.30
N ILE A 78 -3.29 7.96 4.09
CA ILE A 78 -3.45 9.22 4.83
C ILE A 78 -2.30 9.39 5.83
N GLU A 79 -1.99 8.35 6.61
CA GLU A 79 -0.88 8.40 7.57
C GLU A 79 0.46 8.69 6.87
N LEU A 80 0.73 8.06 5.72
CA LEU A 80 1.94 8.31 4.94
C LEU A 80 2.01 9.74 4.40
N ILE A 81 0.88 10.33 3.99
CA ILE A 81 0.82 11.74 3.59
C ILE A 81 1.17 12.65 4.76
N GLU A 82 0.54 12.44 5.92
CA GLU A 82 0.77 13.25 7.12
C GLU A 82 2.21 13.14 7.63
N GLN A 83 2.78 11.93 7.63
CA GLN A 83 4.18 11.70 8.01
C GLN A 83 5.13 12.41 7.04
N ARG A 84 4.88 12.33 5.72
CA ARG A 84 5.66 13.04 4.71
C ARG A 84 5.61 14.55 4.95
N ASP A 85 4.41 15.10 5.12
CA ASP A 85 4.21 16.54 5.33
C ASP A 85 4.93 17.02 6.58
N ARG A 86 4.85 16.25 7.68
CA ARG A 86 5.55 16.54 8.92
C ARG A 86 7.08 16.49 8.79
N MET A 87 7.61 15.54 8.01
CA MET A 87 9.06 15.42 7.80
C MET A 87 9.60 16.42 6.76
N GLY A 88 8.75 16.99 5.91
CA GLY A 88 9.15 17.90 4.83
C GLY A 88 10.04 17.24 3.76
N ARG A 89 10.09 15.90 3.70
CA ARG A 89 10.94 15.14 2.78
C ARG A 89 10.30 13.81 2.39
N ALA A 90 10.88 13.17 1.38
CA ALA A 90 10.53 11.81 1.00
C ALA A 90 10.61 10.83 2.19
N ILE A 91 9.63 9.94 2.29
CA ILE A 91 9.57 8.87 3.28
C ILE A 91 9.79 7.51 2.62
N VAL A 92 10.35 6.59 3.41
CA VAL A 92 10.58 5.20 3.00
C VAL A 92 9.77 4.31 3.95
N GLN A 93 8.75 3.64 3.41
CA GLN A 93 7.87 2.74 4.15
C GLN A 93 8.18 1.30 3.76
N GLY A 94 8.65 0.50 4.72
CA GLY A 94 8.80 -0.95 4.53
C GLY A 94 7.50 -1.70 4.80
N ILE A 95 7.20 -2.70 3.97
CA ILE A 95 6.04 -3.60 4.05
C ILE A 95 6.57 -5.01 4.20
N LEU A 96 6.45 -5.54 5.42
CA LEU A 96 6.91 -6.89 5.77
C LEU A 96 5.72 -7.84 5.95
N GLY A 97 5.93 -9.13 5.69
CA GLY A 97 4.89 -10.15 5.75
C GLY A 97 5.29 -11.43 5.02
N GLY A 98 4.62 -12.54 5.34
CA GLY A 98 4.88 -13.86 4.72
C GLY A 98 4.63 -13.88 3.21
N GLN A 99 5.08 -14.93 2.53
CA GLN A 99 4.73 -15.14 1.12
C GLN A 99 3.21 -15.30 0.98
N GLY A 100 2.63 -14.71 -0.06
CA GLY A 100 1.18 -14.80 -0.31
C GLY A 100 0.31 -13.88 0.56
N THR A 101 0.86 -13.12 1.51
CA THR A 101 0.06 -12.24 2.39
C THR A 101 -0.36 -10.91 1.74
N GLY A 102 -0.22 -10.76 0.42
CA GLY A 102 -0.71 -9.59 -0.31
C GLY A 102 0.14 -8.32 -0.24
N LYS A 103 1.40 -8.38 0.21
CA LYS A 103 2.31 -7.20 0.29
C LYS A 103 2.38 -6.40 -1.01
N THR A 104 2.57 -7.10 -2.14
CA THR A 104 2.65 -6.47 -3.47
C THR A 104 1.34 -5.78 -3.83
N THR A 105 0.21 -6.39 -3.48
CA THR A 105 -1.12 -5.81 -3.67
C THR A 105 -1.30 -4.58 -2.80
N LEU A 106 -0.95 -4.64 -1.51
CA LEU A 106 -1.01 -3.49 -0.60
C LEU A 106 -0.15 -2.34 -1.12
N ALA A 107 1.11 -2.61 -1.47
CA ALA A 107 2.03 -1.61 -2.02
C ALA A 107 1.46 -0.97 -3.29
N LEU A 108 0.87 -1.77 -4.18
CA LEU A 108 0.27 -1.29 -5.44
C LEU A 108 -0.94 -0.39 -5.19
N MET A 109 -1.88 -0.82 -4.33
CA MET A 109 -3.11 -0.07 -4.03
C MET A 109 -2.80 1.24 -3.31
N VAL A 110 -1.97 1.20 -2.27
CA VAL A 110 -1.56 2.40 -1.53
C VAL A 110 -0.79 3.37 -2.45
N SER A 111 0.10 2.87 -3.29
CA SER A 111 0.80 3.72 -4.28
C SER A 111 -0.18 4.44 -5.20
N ARG A 112 -1.23 3.75 -5.66
CA ARG A 112 -2.25 4.35 -6.53
C ARG A 112 -3.04 5.44 -5.81
N ILE A 113 -3.37 5.25 -4.53
CA ILE A 113 -4.04 6.24 -3.69
C ILE A 113 -3.16 7.47 -3.50
N LEU A 114 -1.90 7.29 -3.09
CA LEU A 114 -0.93 8.38 -2.91
C LEU A 114 -0.76 9.21 -4.19
N GLN A 115 -0.72 8.55 -5.36
CA GLN A 115 -0.66 9.24 -6.65
C GLN A 115 -1.92 10.07 -6.96
N GLN A 116 -3.10 9.68 -6.48
CA GLN A 116 -4.30 10.51 -6.60
C GLN A 116 -4.25 11.75 -5.73
N PHE A 117 -3.49 11.71 -4.63
CA PHE A 117 -3.18 12.89 -3.82
C PHE A 117 -1.95 13.66 -4.31
N GLY A 118 -1.53 13.44 -5.56
CA GLY A 118 -0.46 14.21 -6.20
C GLY A 118 0.97 13.84 -5.77
N LEU A 119 1.14 12.72 -5.05
CA LEU A 119 2.47 12.23 -4.67
C LEU A 119 3.11 11.41 -5.78
N SER A 120 4.41 11.58 -5.96
CA SER A 120 5.24 10.63 -6.69
C SER A 120 5.50 9.41 -5.82
N VAL A 121 5.48 8.21 -6.39
CA VAL A 121 5.69 6.98 -5.62
C VAL A 121 6.64 6.07 -6.36
N ALA A 122 7.66 5.59 -5.66
CA ALA A 122 8.54 4.53 -6.14
C ALA A 122 8.23 3.24 -5.38
N ARG A 123 8.10 2.13 -6.10
CA ARG A 123 7.99 0.80 -5.50
C ARG A 123 9.28 0.05 -5.79
N LEU A 124 9.87 -0.56 -4.77
CA LEU A 124 11.05 -1.40 -4.93
C LEU A 124 10.83 -2.68 -4.14
N SER A 125 10.82 -3.84 -4.82
CA SER A 125 10.77 -5.11 -4.13
C SER A 125 12.17 -5.57 -3.75
N ILE A 126 12.33 -6.21 -2.58
CA ILE A 126 13.57 -6.90 -2.25
C ILE A 126 13.90 -7.99 -3.28
N ASP A 127 12.88 -8.61 -3.88
CA ASP A 127 13.06 -9.62 -4.93
C ASP A 127 13.66 -9.02 -6.22
N ASP A 128 13.51 -7.70 -6.46
CA ASP A 128 14.17 -7.01 -7.59
C ASP A 128 15.66 -6.78 -7.35
N LEU A 129 16.12 -7.06 -6.12
CA LEU A 129 17.51 -6.92 -5.68
C LEU A 129 18.21 -8.27 -5.60
N TYR A 130 17.62 -9.37 -6.09
CA TYR A 130 18.38 -10.62 -6.16
C TYR A 130 19.64 -10.44 -7.01
N LYS A 131 20.75 -11.00 -6.52
CA LYS A 131 21.98 -11.13 -7.30
C LYS A 131 21.71 -11.90 -8.59
N THR A 132 22.56 -11.73 -9.60
CA THR A 132 22.38 -12.47 -10.86
C THR A 132 22.54 -13.98 -10.62
N TYR A 133 22.10 -14.80 -11.58
CA TYR A 133 22.33 -16.24 -11.50
C TYR A 133 23.83 -16.57 -11.39
N ARG A 134 24.66 -15.87 -12.18
CA ARG A 134 26.12 -16.01 -12.16
C ARG A 134 26.69 -15.70 -10.78
N ASP A 135 26.30 -14.60 -10.17
CA ASP A 135 26.82 -14.21 -8.85
C ASP A 135 26.40 -15.21 -7.76
N ARG A 136 25.19 -15.78 -7.86
CA ARG A 136 24.75 -16.85 -6.94
C ARG A 136 25.53 -18.16 -7.13
N GLN A 137 25.95 -18.50 -8.34
CA GLN A 137 26.83 -19.67 -8.56
C GLN A 137 28.18 -19.52 -7.86
N ILE A 138 28.72 -18.29 -7.82
CA ILE A 138 29.95 -17.99 -7.07
C ILE A 138 29.69 -18.12 -5.57
N LEU A 139 28.59 -17.55 -5.06
CA LEU A 139 28.22 -17.67 -3.63
C LEU A 139 28.03 -19.13 -3.18
N GLN A 140 27.51 -19.99 -4.07
CA GLN A 140 27.36 -21.42 -3.79
C GLN A 140 28.69 -22.11 -3.46
N GLN A 141 29.81 -21.62 -4.00
CA GLN A 141 31.14 -22.17 -3.69
C GLN A 141 31.54 -21.89 -2.23
N HIS A 142 30.98 -20.84 -1.61
CA HIS A 142 31.20 -20.51 -0.22
C HIS A 142 30.20 -21.19 0.72
N ASP A 143 28.91 -21.22 0.35
CA ASP A 143 27.87 -21.92 1.11
C ASP A 143 26.79 -22.47 0.16
N SER A 144 26.58 -23.79 0.21
CA SER A 144 25.64 -24.50 -0.65
C SER A 144 24.19 -24.03 -0.51
N ARG A 145 23.82 -23.43 0.64
CA ARG A 145 22.49 -22.88 0.90
C ARG A 145 22.20 -21.61 0.10
N LEU A 146 23.24 -20.89 -0.34
CA LEU A 146 23.11 -19.63 -1.11
C LEU A 146 22.79 -19.86 -2.60
N ARG A 147 22.64 -21.11 -3.03
CA ARG A 147 22.14 -21.46 -4.36
C ARG A 147 20.72 -20.91 -4.60
N TRP A 148 19.87 -20.97 -3.57
CA TRP A 148 18.47 -20.61 -3.66
C TRP A 148 18.24 -19.14 -3.32
N ARG A 149 17.21 -18.55 -3.93
CA ARG A 149 16.77 -17.19 -3.59
C ARG A 149 16.20 -17.16 -2.17
N GLY A 150 16.47 -16.08 -1.45
CA GLY A 150 15.77 -15.71 -0.21
C GLY A 150 16.65 -15.60 1.03
N ALA A 151 17.75 -16.37 1.08
CA ALA A 151 18.66 -16.33 2.22
C ALA A 151 19.40 -14.96 2.32
N PRO A 152 19.75 -14.50 3.53
CA PRO A 152 20.64 -13.36 3.70
C PRO A 152 21.92 -13.53 2.86
N GLY A 153 22.34 -12.48 2.16
CA GLY A 153 23.49 -12.51 1.24
C GLY A 153 23.15 -12.76 -0.23
N THR A 154 21.93 -13.21 -0.56
CA THR A 154 21.53 -13.43 -1.98
C THR A 154 21.09 -12.17 -2.72
N HIS A 155 21.18 -11.01 -2.07
CA HIS A 155 20.71 -9.72 -2.57
C HIS A 155 21.87 -8.75 -2.81
N ASP A 156 21.69 -7.85 -3.77
CA ASP A 156 22.55 -6.70 -4.01
C ASP A 156 22.06 -5.50 -3.18
N VAL A 157 22.60 -5.42 -1.96
CA VAL A 157 22.30 -4.35 -1.00
C VAL A 157 22.79 -3.00 -1.52
N GLU A 158 23.91 -2.96 -2.25
CA GLU A 158 24.46 -1.72 -2.79
C GLU A 158 23.55 -1.14 -3.89
N LEU A 159 23.03 -2.00 -4.76
CA LEU A 159 22.02 -1.61 -5.74
C LEU A 159 20.75 -1.07 -5.05
N GLY A 160 20.28 -1.74 -4.00
CA GLY A 160 19.13 -1.28 -3.20
C GLY A 160 19.36 0.11 -2.60
N TRP A 161 20.53 0.32 -2.00
CA TRP A 161 20.94 1.61 -1.44
C TRP A 161 20.97 2.71 -2.49
N LYS A 162 21.60 2.46 -3.65
CA LYS A 162 21.67 3.43 -4.77
C LYS A 162 20.27 3.80 -5.28
N ARG A 163 19.39 2.82 -5.48
CA ARG A 163 18.00 3.04 -5.93
C ARG A 163 17.21 3.88 -4.93
N SER A 164 17.29 3.55 -3.63
CA SER A 164 16.60 4.30 -2.57
C SER A 164 17.02 5.78 -2.54
N ARG A 165 18.32 6.07 -2.65
CA ARG A 165 18.83 7.45 -2.68
C ARG A 165 18.42 8.23 -3.93
N SER A 166 18.38 7.60 -5.09
CA SER A 166 17.94 8.26 -6.33
C SER A 166 16.48 8.71 -6.26
N CYS A 167 15.64 8.03 -5.48
CA CYS A 167 14.25 8.39 -5.24
C CYS A 167 14.10 9.50 -4.18
N ALA A 168 14.97 9.53 -3.16
CA ALA A 168 14.90 10.49 -2.06
C ALA A 168 15.20 11.95 -2.46
N GLY A 169 15.90 12.19 -3.58
CA GLY A 169 16.24 13.53 -4.06
C GLY A 169 15.17 14.25 -4.89
N LYS A 170 14.07 13.56 -5.24
CA LYS A 170 12.96 14.15 -6.01
C LYS A 170 11.82 14.50 -5.06
N ILE A 171 11.54 15.79 -4.93
CA ILE A 171 10.43 16.33 -4.12
C ILE A 171 9.14 15.61 -4.53
N GLY A 172 8.45 15.02 -3.56
CA GLY A 172 7.19 14.31 -3.75
C GLY A 172 7.26 12.78 -3.75
N THR A 173 8.41 12.14 -3.49
CA THR A 173 8.52 10.67 -3.56
C THR A 173 8.19 9.97 -2.23
N ALA A 174 7.16 9.11 -2.20
CA ALA A 174 7.02 8.07 -1.18
C ALA A 174 7.62 6.78 -1.75
N ALA A 175 8.53 6.12 -1.03
CA ALA A 175 9.05 4.82 -1.42
C ALA A 175 8.35 3.74 -0.61
N ALA A 176 7.58 2.87 -1.26
CA ALA A 176 7.08 1.65 -0.66
C ALA A 176 8.07 0.52 -0.97
N LEU A 177 8.73 0.00 0.07
CA LEU A 177 9.60 -1.17 0.06
C LEU A 177 8.85 -2.40 0.55
#